data_AF-A0A939D227-F1
#
_entry.id   AF-A0A939D227-F1
#
_cell.length_a   1.000
_cell.length_b   1.000
_cell.length_c   1.000
_cell.angle_alpha   90.00
_cell.angle_beta   90.00
_cell.angle_gamma   90.00
#
_symmetry.space_group_name_H-M   'P 1'
#
loop_
_entity.id
_entity.type
_entity.pdbx_description
1 polymer ?
#
loop_
_entity_poly.entity_id
_entity_poly.type
_entity_poly.pdbx_seq_one_letter_code
_entity_poly.pdbx_strand_id
1 'polypeptide(L)'
;MQFIKQLGKQLGFVVLISSGVFSPSSAMAGESFEWNQDFDRNPKPMINARKGVCFLKTIQGKFEGGREKIEINIKNGQWFLNGDSDQSGGGVRGEAYCVQWTDLVGASGAVFGPYNLSQNDDETEASINLNGFNEGDGVCFLGSISGKFRGGAEKVQVTLDPYSREWILKINSKQIGGGVSASAYCIPTAYNYTKLTNETTLLQPLDKGESTVDLGSNYAACFLIGIAGKFQGGKENVNVYDNFGEWFLKVSSDQFGVSGSTRCYRK
;
A
#
# COMPACT_ATOMS: atom_id res chain seq x y z
N MET A 1 -52.00 20.76 -56.84
CA MET A 1 -51.38 21.49 -55.72
C MET A 1 -50.27 20.63 -55.13
N GLN A 2 -49.18 21.27 -54.74
CA GLN A 2 -47.80 20.77 -54.73
C GLN A 2 -47.46 19.72 -53.66
N PHE A 3 -46.70 18.70 -54.07
CA PHE A 3 -45.92 17.80 -53.22
C PHE A 3 -44.59 18.47 -52.83
N ILE A 4 -44.35 18.70 -51.53
CA ILE A 4 -43.06 19.16 -51.02
C ILE A 4 -42.21 17.94 -50.63
N LYS A 5 -41.16 17.68 -51.41
CA LYS A 5 -40.07 16.74 -51.08
C LYS A 5 -39.13 17.42 -50.09
N GLN A 6 -38.98 16.84 -48.89
CA GLN A 6 -37.98 17.27 -47.91
C GLN A 6 -36.75 16.35 -48.00
N LEU A 7 -35.67 16.90 -48.57
CA LEU A 7 -34.34 16.28 -48.62
C LEU A 7 -33.63 16.49 -47.28
N GLY A 8 -33.55 15.45 -46.47
CA GLY A 8 -32.74 15.43 -45.24
C GLY A 8 -31.26 15.32 -45.58
N LYS A 9 -30.49 16.39 -45.39
CA LYS A 9 -29.02 16.40 -45.43
C LYS A 9 -28.48 15.57 -44.26
N GLN A 10 -27.93 14.40 -44.56
CA GLN A 10 -27.08 13.65 -43.64
C GLN A 10 -25.73 14.38 -43.53
N LEU A 11 -25.52 15.13 -42.45
CA LEU A 11 -24.21 15.69 -42.11
C LEU A 11 -23.37 14.56 -41.50
N GLY A 12 -22.52 13.95 -42.32
CA GLY A 12 -21.51 13.00 -41.86
C GLY A 12 -20.45 13.74 -41.03
N PHE A 13 -20.48 13.54 -39.71
CA PHE A 13 -19.40 13.93 -38.83
C PHE A 13 -18.23 12.97 -39.04
N VAL A 14 -17.20 13.41 -39.74
CA VAL A 14 -15.92 12.69 -39.82
C VAL A 14 -15.17 12.97 -38.51
N VAL A 15 -15.18 12.01 -37.59
CA VAL A 15 -14.33 12.04 -36.40
C VAL A 15 -12.93 11.58 -36.81
N LEU A 16 -12.02 12.53 -36.99
CA LEU A 16 -10.60 12.23 -37.16
C LEU A 16 -10.05 11.81 -35.79
N ILE A 17 -9.91 10.50 -35.59
CA ILE A 17 -9.19 9.95 -34.44
C ILE A 17 -7.70 10.11 -34.74
N SER A 18 -7.10 11.23 -34.32
CA SER A 18 -5.64 11.35 -34.33
C SER A 18 -5.10 10.36 -33.31
N SER A 19 -4.33 9.36 -33.76
CA SER A 19 -3.53 8.50 -32.91
C SER A 19 -2.38 9.30 -32.30
N GLY A 20 -2.73 10.21 -31.38
CA GLY A 20 -1.77 10.89 -30.53
C GLY A 20 -1.16 9.87 -29.60
N VAL A 21 0.15 9.67 -29.73
CA VAL A 21 0.93 8.89 -28.78
C VAL A 21 0.82 9.60 -27.43
N PHE A 22 -0.07 9.11 -26.57
CA PHE A 22 -0.17 9.58 -25.19
C PHE A 22 1.17 9.27 -24.51
N SER A 23 2.01 10.29 -24.38
CA SER A 23 3.15 10.20 -23.50
C SER A 23 2.61 10.19 -22.08
N PRO A 24 2.88 9.15 -21.27
CA PRO A 24 2.41 9.11 -19.89
C PRO A 24 2.96 10.35 -19.17
N SER A 25 2.05 11.18 -18.65
CA SER A 25 2.41 12.35 -17.84
C SER A 25 3.33 11.89 -16.72
N SER A 26 4.45 12.58 -16.53
CA SER A 26 5.37 12.27 -15.45
C SER A 26 4.71 12.60 -14.12
N ALA A 27 4.32 11.57 -13.37
CA ALA A 27 3.86 11.68 -11.99
C ALA A 27 4.78 12.60 -11.16
N MET A 28 4.20 13.53 -10.41
CA MET A 28 4.93 14.48 -9.57
C MET A 28 5.20 13.87 -8.18
N ALA A 29 6.20 14.38 -7.44
CA ALA A 29 6.40 13.98 -6.05
C ALA A 29 5.18 14.37 -5.20
N GLY A 30 4.87 13.58 -4.18
CA GLY A 30 3.75 13.87 -3.28
C GLY A 30 2.38 13.50 -3.87
N GLU A 31 2.36 12.64 -4.88
CA GLU A 31 1.14 12.18 -5.51
C GLU A 31 0.66 10.86 -4.87
N SER A 32 -0.64 10.77 -4.64
CA SER A 32 -1.31 9.54 -4.23
C SER A 32 -1.85 8.81 -5.46
N PHE A 33 -1.66 7.50 -5.49
CA PHE A 33 -2.18 6.62 -6.53
C PHE A 33 -3.18 5.66 -5.91
N GLU A 34 -4.39 5.65 -6.44
CA GLU A 34 -5.43 4.69 -6.06
C GLU A 34 -5.53 3.56 -7.08
N TRP A 35 -5.69 2.33 -6.61
CA TRP A 35 -6.09 1.18 -7.41
C TRP A 35 -7.31 0.53 -6.75
N ASN A 36 -8.29 0.18 -7.56
CA ASN A 36 -9.53 -0.45 -7.10
C ASN A 36 -9.94 -1.54 -8.08
N GLN A 37 -10.10 -2.77 -7.59
CA GLN A 37 -10.45 -3.92 -8.44
C GLN A 37 -11.70 -3.71 -9.30
N ASP A 38 -12.69 -2.98 -8.79
CA ASP A 38 -13.97 -2.76 -9.47
C ASP A 38 -13.85 -1.79 -10.67
N PHE A 39 -12.81 -0.93 -10.69
CA PHE A 39 -12.64 0.12 -11.72
C PHE A 39 -11.34 -0.01 -12.51
N ASP A 40 -10.27 -0.48 -11.87
CA ASP A 40 -8.91 -0.52 -12.39
C ASP A 40 -8.37 -1.96 -12.31
N ARG A 41 -8.54 -2.75 -13.38
CA ARG A 41 -7.94 -4.10 -13.45
C ARG A 41 -6.48 -4.10 -13.87
N ASN A 42 -5.98 -2.98 -14.39
CA ASN A 42 -4.61 -2.86 -14.85
C ASN A 42 -3.73 -2.29 -13.74
N PRO A 43 -2.48 -2.75 -13.60
CA PRO A 43 -1.51 -2.13 -12.71
C PRO A 43 -1.37 -0.63 -13.01
N LYS A 44 -1.43 0.20 -11.98
CA LYS A 44 -1.32 1.65 -12.08
C LYS A 44 0.14 2.07 -12.06
N PRO A 45 0.68 2.63 -13.16
CA PRO A 45 2.04 3.14 -13.18
C PRO A 45 2.17 4.34 -12.25
N MET A 46 3.28 4.38 -11.50
CA MET A 46 3.65 5.47 -10.61
C MET A 46 5.00 6.07 -11.04
N ILE A 47 5.77 6.65 -10.11
CA ILE A 47 7.05 7.29 -10.44
C ILE A 47 8.14 6.27 -10.85
N ASN A 48 9.17 6.77 -11.54
CA ASN A 48 10.38 6.00 -11.82
C ASN A 48 11.16 5.74 -10.51
N ALA A 49 11.62 4.51 -10.28
CA ALA A 49 12.33 4.11 -9.07
C ALA A 49 13.69 4.83 -8.88
N ARG A 50 14.26 5.39 -9.95
CA ARG A 50 15.45 6.26 -9.87
C ARG A 50 15.12 7.68 -9.41
N LYS A 51 13.86 8.10 -9.47
CA LYS A 51 13.41 9.43 -9.03
C LYS A 51 12.90 9.42 -7.59
N GLY A 52 12.41 8.28 -7.11
CA GLY A 52 11.88 8.17 -5.75
C GLY A 52 11.39 6.77 -5.40
N VAL A 53 10.68 6.71 -4.27
CA VAL A 53 10.06 5.51 -3.72
C VAL A 53 8.56 5.69 -3.61
N CYS A 54 7.82 4.59 -3.79
CA CYS A 54 6.41 4.51 -3.45
C CYS A 54 6.22 3.48 -2.33
N PHE A 55 5.25 3.70 -1.48
CA PHE A 55 4.87 2.79 -0.40
C PHE A 55 3.35 2.69 -0.28
N LEU A 56 2.86 1.54 0.20
CA LEU A 56 1.44 1.38 0.50
C LEU A 56 1.06 2.30 1.66
N LYS A 57 -0.04 3.02 1.48
CA LYS A 57 -0.58 3.92 2.50
C LYS A 57 -2.00 3.55 2.92
N THR A 58 -2.78 2.95 2.02
CA THR A 58 -4.14 2.51 2.31
C THR A 58 -4.31 1.07 1.85
N ILE A 59 -4.88 0.24 2.73
CA ILE A 59 -5.33 -1.10 2.41
C ILE A 59 -6.77 -1.22 2.90
N GLN A 60 -7.66 -1.53 1.98
CA GLN A 60 -9.09 -1.67 2.24
C GLN A 60 -9.65 -2.88 1.49
N GLY A 61 -10.67 -3.50 2.08
CA GLY A 61 -11.52 -4.41 1.34
C GLY A 61 -11.72 -5.74 2.04
N LYS A 62 -12.27 -6.68 1.30
CA LYS A 62 -12.53 -8.03 1.76
C LYS A 62 -11.31 -8.89 1.42
N PHE A 63 -10.71 -9.51 2.44
CA PHE A 63 -9.58 -10.43 2.34
C PHE A 63 -10.04 -11.82 2.81
N GLU A 64 -11.02 -12.40 2.11
CA GLU A 64 -11.63 -13.66 2.55
C GLU A 64 -11.00 -14.90 1.89
N GLY A 65 -10.32 -14.77 0.77
CA GLY A 65 -9.71 -15.88 0.03
C GLY A 65 -8.18 -15.80 0.03
N GLY A 66 -7.56 -16.74 -0.69
CA GLY A 66 -6.09 -16.81 -0.80
C GLY A 66 -5.52 -15.87 -1.86
N ARG A 67 -6.36 -15.23 -2.68
CA ARG A 67 -5.93 -14.45 -3.86
C ARG A 67 -6.10 -12.95 -3.69
N GLU A 68 -6.86 -12.52 -2.69
CA GLU A 68 -7.05 -11.13 -2.31
C GLU A 68 -5.68 -10.54 -1.99
N LYS A 69 -5.27 -9.53 -2.76
CA LYS A 69 -3.95 -8.93 -2.70
C LYS A 69 -3.99 -7.44 -3.02
N ILE A 70 -3.19 -6.67 -2.30
CA ILE A 70 -2.76 -5.32 -2.68
C ILE A 70 -1.23 -5.31 -2.65
N GLU A 71 -0.61 -4.80 -3.71
CA GLU A 71 0.84 -4.77 -3.83
C GLU A 71 1.36 -3.53 -4.54
N ILE A 72 2.58 -3.15 -4.18
CA ILE A 72 3.44 -2.33 -5.00
C ILE A 72 4.64 -3.13 -5.49
N ASN A 73 5.04 -2.92 -6.73
CA ASN A 73 6.20 -3.57 -7.31
C ASN A 73 6.96 -2.67 -8.26
N ILE A 74 8.26 -2.95 -8.43
CA ILE A 74 9.11 -2.29 -9.41
C ILE A 74 9.18 -3.19 -10.65
N LYS A 75 8.73 -2.67 -11.80
CA LYS A 75 8.85 -3.33 -13.10
C LYS A 75 9.52 -2.38 -14.08
N ASN A 76 10.59 -2.83 -14.74
CA ASN A 76 11.36 -2.02 -15.69
C ASN A 76 11.80 -0.65 -15.13
N GLY A 77 12.17 -0.60 -13.84
CA GLY A 77 12.60 0.63 -13.17
C GLY A 77 11.47 1.62 -12.84
N GLN A 78 10.21 1.23 -12.95
CA GLN A 78 9.05 2.03 -12.59
C GLN A 78 8.23 1.34 -11.49
N TRP A 79 7.71 2.12 -10.55
CA TRP A 79 6.79 1.65 -9.53
C TRP A 79 5.40 1.42 -10.12
N PHE A 80 4.73 0.37 -9.67
CA PHE A 80 3.34 0.07 -9.99
C PHE A 80 2.56 -0.24 -8.71
N LEU A 81 1.30 0.19 -8.67
CA LEU A 81 0.31 -0.23 -7.67
C LEU A 81 -0.66 -1.19 -8.36
N ASN A 82 -0.91 -2.33 -7.73
CA ASN A 82 -1.78 -3.37 -8.28
C ASN A 82 -2.51 -4.12 -7.17
N GLY A 83 -3.50 -4.92 -7.55
CA GLY A 83 -4.13 -5.87 -6.68
C GLY A 83 -4.80 -7.01 -7.45
N ASP A 84 -5.38 -7.94 -6.71
CA ASP A 84 -6.17 -9.05 -7.24
C ASP A 84 -7.19 -9.49 -6.20
N SER A 85 -8.34 -9.99 -6.63
CA SER A 85 -9.33 -10.63 -5.75
C SER A 85 -10.34 -11.40 -6.60
N ASP A 86 -10.86 -12.51 -6.06
CA ASP A 86 -11.92 -13.29 -6.70
C ASP A 86 -13.32 -12.82 -6.28
N GLN A 87 -13.41 -11.80 -5.43
CA GLN A 87 -14.68 -11.32 -4.89
C GLN A 87 -15.33 -10.30 -5.83
N SER A 88 -16.67 -10.30 -5.84
CA SER A 88 -17.48 -9.30 -6.54
C SER A 88 -18.16 -8.37 -5.53
N GLY A 89 -18.34 -7.11 -5.90
CA GLY A 89 -19.07 -6.13 -5.09
C GLY A 89 -18.28 -5.66 -3.86
N GLY A 90 -17.22 -4.88 -4.10
CA GLY A 90 -16.37 -4.32 -3.06
C GLY A 90 -15.30 -5.30 -2.60
N GLY A 91 -14.47 -5.76 -3.54
CA GLY A 91 -13.28 -6.56 -3.24
C GLY A 91 -12.16 -5.72 -2.63
N VAL A 92 -10.93 -5.84 -3.14
CA VAL A 92 -9.78 -5.14 -2.54
C VAL A 92 -9.50 -3.79 -3.21
N ARG A 93 -9.08 -2.82 -2.41
CA ARG A 93 -8.65 -1.47 -2.83
C ARG A 93 -7.35 -1.13 -2.12
N GLY A 94 -6.47 -0.45 -2.84
CA GLY A 94 -5.20 0.02 -2.31
C GLY A 94 -4.92 1.45 -2.70
N GLU A 95 -4.19 2.17 -1.87
CA GLU A 95 -3.55 3.41 -2.27
C GLU A 95 -2.07 3.38 -1.92
N ALA A 96 -1.27 3.96 -2.80
CA ALA A 96 0.16 4.18 -2.61
C ALA A 96 0.46 5.67 -2.63
N TYR A 97 1.54 6.04 -1.95
CA TYR A 97 2.08 7.39 -1.95
C TYR A 97 3.52 7.36 -2.42
N CYS A 98 3.90 8.32 -3.25
CA CYS A 98 5.24 8.40 -3.81
C CYS A 98 5.98 9.66 -3.39
N VAL A 99 7.24 9.49 -2.97
CA VAL A 99 8.13 10.57 -2.53
C VAL A 99 9.41 10.53 -3.37
N GLN A 100 9.88 11.69 -3.82
CA GLN A 100 11.15 11.78 -4.54
C GLN A 100 12.34 11.56 -3.60
N TRP A 101 13.48 11.15 -4.14
CA TRP A 101 14.70 10.99 -3.34
C TRP A 101 15.22 12.31 -2.78
N THR A 102 15.05 13.41 -3.52
CA THR A 102 15.38 14.77 -3.05
C THR A 102 14.54 15.20 -1.85
N ASP A 103 13.41 14.54 -1.67
CA ASP A 103 12.42 14.76 -0.64
C ASP A 103 12.58 13.77 0.51
N LEU A 104 13.64 12.96 0.57
CA LEU A 104 13.93 12.05 1.68
C LEU A 104 15.37 12.27 2.15
N VAL A 105 15.56 13.21 3.08
CA VAL A 105 16.86 13.64 3.59
C VAL A 105 17.64 12.47 4.16
N GLY A 106 18.70 12.07 3.46
CA GLY A 106 19.59 10.98 3.89
C GLY A 106 19.27 9.63 3.28
N ALA A 107 18.22 9.48 2.46
CA ALA A 107 18.04 8.26 1.67
C ALA A 107 19.14 8.13 0.59
N SER A 108 19.64 6.92 0.35
CA SER A 108 20.71 6.72 -0.64
C SER A 108 20.25 6.77 -2.11
N GLY A 109 18.94 6.80 -2.34
CA GLY A 109 18.35 6.61 -3.67
C GLY A 109 18.26 5.15 -4.13
N ALA A 110 18.54 4.20 -3.23
CA ALA A 110 18.39 2.77 -3.49
C ALA A 110 17.15 2.18 -2.78
N VAL A 111 16.66 1.06 -3.31
CA VAL A 111 15.58 0.25 -2.74
C VAL A 111 16.02 -1.20 -2.78
N PHE A 112 15.88 -1.91 -1.67
CA PHE A 112 16.12 -3.35 -1.57
C PHE A 112 14.80 -4.08 -1.38
N GLY A 113 14.69 -5.26 -2.00
CA GLY A 113 13.48 -6.08 -2.02
C GLY A 113 12.95 -6.30 -3.44
N PRO A 114 11.76 -6.90 -3.59
CA PRO A 114 10.87 -7.32 -2.51
C PRO A 114 11.41 -8.49 -1.71
N TYR A 115 11.26 -8.43 -0.39
CA TYR A 115 11.43 -9.56 0.52
C TYR A 115 10.11 -10.26 0.70
N ASN A 116 9.94 -11.43 0.10
CA ASN A 116 8.66 -12.14 0.09
C ASN A 116 8.60 -13.16 1.22
N LEU A 117 7.51 -13.15 1.97
CA LEU A 117 7.20 -14.13 2.99
C LEU A 117 5.79 -14.68 2.75
N SER A 118 5.67 -16.00 2.75
CA SER A 118 4.39 -16.69 2.76
C SER A 118 4.37 -17.62 3.96
N GLN A 119 3.28 -17.60 4.70
CA GLN A 119 3.03 -18.60 5.72
C GLN A 119 2.66 -19.93 5.06
N ASN A 120 3.30 -21.02 5.50
CA ASN A 120 2.92 -22.38 5.12
C ASN A 120 1.69 -22.83 5.92
N ASP A 121 0.91 -23.76 5.39
CA ASP A 121 -0.38 -24.16 5.99
C ASP A 121 -0.27 -24.76 7.41
N ASP A 122 0.92 -25.21 7.82
CA ASP A 122 1.17 -25.85 9.13
C ASP A 122 1.83 -24.91 10.16
N GLU A 123 2.17 -23.68 9.78
CA GLU A 123 2.89 -22.74 10.64
C GLU A 123 1.95 -21.64 11.16
N THR A 124 1.95 -21.37 12.45
CA THR A 124 1.16 -20.25 13.03
C THR A 124 1.88 -18.91 12.95
N GLU A 125 3.19 -18.94 12.74
CA GLU A 125 4.06 -17.80 12.61
C GLU A 125 5.14 -18.09 11.56
N ALA A 126 5.43 -17.10 10.72
CA ALA A 126 6.56 -17.13 9.80
C ALA A 126 7.33 -15.82 9.92
N SER A 127 8.65 -15.85 9.78
CA SER A 127 9.46 -14.64 9.77
C SER A 127 10.69 -14.76 8.88
N ILE A 128 11.11 -13.64 8.29
CA ILE A 128 12.35 -13.53 7.54
C ILE A 128 13.10 -12.26 7.93
N ASN A 129 14.42 -12.36 7.94
CA ASN A 129 15.32 -11.21 8.09
C ASN A 129 15.41 -10.46 6.75
N LEU A 130 15.33 -9.13 6.78
CA LEU A 130 15.36 -8.25 5.61
C LEU A 130 16.81 -7.92 5.21
N ASN A 131 17.63 -8.95 4.96
CA ASN A 131 19.05 -8.87 4.56
C ASN A 131 19.97 -8.13 5.55
N GLY A 132 19.80 -8.31 6.85
CA GLY A 132 20.70 -7.75 7.86
C GLY A 132 20.64 -6.23 7.97
N PHE A 133 19.57 -5.61 7.47
CA PHE A 133 19.27 -4.21 7.75
C PHE A 133 19.07 -4.07 9.25
N ASN A 134 19.94 -3.33 9.94
CA ASN A 134 19.80 -3.03 11.35
C ASN A 134 19.01 -1.75 11.58
N GLU A 135 18.63 -1.50 12.83
CA GLU A 135 18.14 -0.19 13.25
C GLU A 135 19.21 0.88 12.97
N GLY A 136 18.85 1.86 12.13
CA GLY A 136 19.75 2.94 11.72
C GLY A 136 20.31 2.78 10.30
N ASP A 137 20.33 1.57 9.75
CA ASP A 137 20.76 1.35 8.36
C ASP A 137 19.74 1.86 7.35
N GLY A 138 18.47 1.96 7.76
CA GLY A 138 17.39 2.40 6.90
C GLY A 138 15.99 2.25 7.50
N VAL A 139 15.01 2.37 6.62
CA VAL A 139 13.60 2.09 6.89
C VAL A 139 13.12 0.93 6.03
N CYS A 140 12.40 -0.01 6.64
CA CYS A 140 11.68 -1.05 5.92
C CYS A 140 10.17 -0.87 6.08
N PHE A 141 9.40 -1.20 5.03
CA PHE A 141 7.95 -1.01 4.98
C PHE A 141 7.26 -2.09 4.15
N LEU A 142 5.93 -2.20 4.29
CA LEU A 142 5.14 -3.20 3.58
C LEU A 142 5.04 -2.86 2.08
N GLY A 143 5.42 -3.85 1.26
CA GLY A 143 5.31 -3.83 -0.19
C GLY A 143 4.07 -4.55 -0.71
N SER A 144 3.59 -5.58 0.00
CA SER A 144 2.34 -6.26 -0.34
C SER A 144 1.71 -6.94 0.86
N ILE A 145 0.41 -7.18 0.75
CA ILE A 145 -0.39 -8.02 1.64
C ILE A 145 -1.28 -8.90 0.79
N SER A 146 -1.39 -10.18 1.15
CA SER A 146 -2.25 -11.13 0.44
C SER A 146 -2.75 -12.23 1.37
N GLY A 147 -3.91 -12.80 1.04
CA GLY A 147 -4.44 -14.00 1.70
C GLY A 147 -5.63 -13.75 2.62
N LYS A 148 -5.91 -14.72 3.48
CA LYS A 148 -7.16 -14.80 4.28
C LYS A 148 -7.02 -14.11 5.63
N PHE A 149 -7.74 -13.01 5.85
CA PHE A 149 -7.80 -12.28 7.14
C PHE A 149 -9.17 -12.47 7.82
N ARG A 150 -9.44 -13.69 8.32
CA ARG A 150 -10.78 -14.12 8.79
C ARG A 150 -10.95 -14.19 10.31
N GLY A 151 -9.88 -14.40 11.06
CA GLY A 151 -9.89 -14.78 12.47
C GLY A 151 -9.50 -13.66 13.45
N GLY A 152 -9.11 -12.49 12.95
CA GLY A 152 -8.69 -11.35 13.80
C GLY A 152 -7.29 -11.53 14.42
N ALA A 153 -6.73 -12.75 14.34
CA ALA A 153 -5.37 -13.06 14.72
C ALA A 153 -4.38 -12.89 13.56
N GLU A 154 -4.87 -12.70 12.33
CA GLU A 154 -4.01 -12.54 11.17
C GLU A 154 -3.32 -11.19 11.22
N LYS A 155 -1.99 -11.23 11.13
CA LYS A 155 -1.11 -10.07 11.26
C LYS A 155 0.06 -10.21 10.31
N VAL A 156 0.35 -9.12 9.61
CA VAL A 156 1.58 -8.93 8.84
C VAL A 156 2.27 -7.72 9.43
N GLN A 157 3.58 -7.82 9.69
CA GLN A 157 4.33 -6.72 10.26
C GLN A 157 5.80 -6.74 9.86
N VAL A 158 6.30 -5.58 9.41
CA VAL A 158 7.71 -5.23 9.37
C VAL A 158 8.08 -4.58 10.70
N THR A 159 8.98 -5.19 11.45
CA THR A 159 9.40 -4.68 12.77
C THR A 159 10.90 -4.93 12.99
N LEU A 160 11.42 -4.45 14.11
CA LEU A 160 12.79 -4.75 14.54
C LEU A 160 12.76 -5.97 15.45
N ASP A 161 13.67 -6.90 15.24
CA ASP A 161 13.95 -7.93 16.23
C ASP A 161 14.45 -7.25 17.53
N PRO A 162 13.85 -7.56 18.70
CA PRO A 162 14.20 -6.88 19.93
C PRO A 162 15.64 -7.17 20.39
N TYR A 163 16.25 -8.27 19.94
CA TYR A 163 17.58 -8.70 20.34
C TYR A 163 18.64 -8.31 19.32
N SER A 164 18.47 -8.67 18.05
CA SER A 164 19.46 -8.37 17.01
C SER A 164 19.37 -6.94 16.49
N ARG A 165 18.24 -6.25 16.74
CA ARG A 165 17.90 -4.95 16.12
C ARG A 165 17.84 -5.02 14.59
N GLU A 166 17.73 -6.21 14.01
CA GLU A 166 17.56 -6.38 12.57
C GLU A 166 16.10 -6.22 12.18
N TRP A 167 15.87 -5.69 10.99
CA TRP A 167 14.54 -5.63 10.40
C TRP A 167 14.08 -7.02 9.98
N ILE A 168 12.86 -7.36 10.38
CA ILE A 168 12.21 -8.62 10.07
C ILE A 168 10.82 -8.37 9.51
N LEU A 169 10.42 -9.16 8.52
CA LEU A 169 9.01 -9.31 8.12
C LEU A 169 8.45 -10.52 8.84
N LYS A 170 7.36 -10.32 9.57
CA LYS A 170 6.66 -11.32 10.38
C LYS A 170 5.23 -11.48 9.89
N ILE A 171 4.78 -12.73 9.85
CA ILE A 171 3.38 -13.10 9.62
C ILE A 171 2.93 -13.94 10.82
N ASN A 172 1.78 -13.62 11.39
CA ASN A 172 1.07 -14.47 12.33
C ASN A 172 -0.31 -14.76 11.76
N SER A 173 -0.70 -16.03 11.69
CA SER A 173 -2.03 -16.41 11.24
C SER A 173 -2.34 -17.84 11.69
N LYS A 174 -3.61 -18.11 12.00
CA LYS A 174 -4.08 -19.45 12.39
C LYS A 174 -4.88 -20.12 11.27
N GLN A 175 -4.89 -19.54 10.07
CA GLN A 175 -5.64 -20.06 8.94
C GLN A 175 -4.91 -21.23 8.30
N ILE A 176 -5.62 -22.33 8.07
CA ILE A 176 -5.12 -23.50 7.32
C ILE A 176 -5.63 -23.41 5.87
N GLY A 177 -4.78 -23.71 4.89
CA GLY A 177 -5.18 -23.92 3.49
C GLY A 177 -5.37 -22.63 2.69
N GLY A 178 -4.44 -21.69 2.79
CA GLY A 178 -4.49 -20.40 2.09
C GLY A 178 -3.89 -19.26 2.89
N GLY A 179 -2.69 -19.51 3.42
CA GLY A 179 -1.99 -18.66 4.37
C GLY A 179 -1.86 -17.19 3.96
N VAL A 180 -1.47 -16.38 4.93
CA VAL A 180 -1.16 -14.97 4.71
C VAL A 180 0.22 -14.88 4.06
N SER A 181 0.35 -14.02 3.06
CA SER A 181 1.63 -13.67 2.46
C SER A 181 1.81 -12.17 2.39
N ALA A 182 3.05 -11.75 2.35
CA ALA A 182 3.42 -10.35 2.35
C ALA A 182 4.77 -10.15 1.68
N SER A 183 5.05 -8.90 1.33
CA SER A 183 6.39 -8.49 0.98
C SER A 183 6.79 -7.20 1.68
N ALA A 184 8.09 -6.98 1.78
CA ALA A 184 8.66 -5.74 2.31
C ALA A 184 9.72 -5.17 1.37
N TYR A 185 9.92 -3.86 1.44
CA TYR A 185 11.05 -3.17 0.84
C TYR A 185 11.81 -2.41 1.91
N CYS A 186 13.10 -2.16 1.68
CA CYS A 186 13.93 -1.35 2.56
C CYS A 186 14.64 -0.24 1.77
N ILE A 187 14.72 0.96 2.36
CA ILE A 187 15.48 2.10 1.85
C ILE A 187 16.66 2.30 2.80
N PRO A 188 17.91 2.17 2.33
CA PRO A 188 19.06 2.46 3.16
C PRO A 188 19.20 3.98 3.35
N THR A 189 19.83 4.36 4.45
CA THR A 189 20.09 5.76 4.78
C THR A 189 21.58 6.00 4.92
N ALA A 190 22.11 7.04 4.27
CA ALA A 190 23.54 7.32 4.21
C ALA A 190 24.09 7.93 5.51
N TYR A 191 23.27 8.61 6.31
CA TYR A 191 23.69 9.33 7.53
C TYR A 191 22.54 9.52 8.52
N ASN A 192 22.81 9.40 9.83
CA ASN A 192 21.98 9.76 11.00
C ASN A 192 20.52 10.09 10.69
N TYR A 193 19.80 9.11 10.13
CA TYR A 193 18.42 9.26 9.78
C TYR A 193 17.66 9.32 11.10
N THR A 194 17.28 10.54 11.51
CA THR A 194 16.74 10.75 12.85
C THR A 194 15.33 10.19 12.84
N LYS A 195 15.19 9.00 13.42
CA LYS A 195 13.91 8.39 13.75
C LYS A 195 13.08 9.40 14.55
N LEU A 196 11.97 9.86 13.97
CA LEU A 196 11.10 10.85 14.61
C LEU A 196 10.21 10.18 15.64
N THR A 197 9.69 9.00 15.31
CA THR A 197 8.78 8.25 16.18
C THR A 197 9.23 6.81 16.33
N ASN A 198 8.90 6.22 17.49
CA ASN A 198 8.86 4.77 17.62
C ASN A 198 7.73 4.20 16.76
N GLU A 199 7.67 2.87 16.66
CA GLU A 199 6.51 2.22 16.05
C GLU A 199 5.22 2.69 16.74
N THR A 200 4.31 3.26 15.97
CA THR A 200 2.97 3.64 16.43
C THR A 200 2.00 2.59 15.91
N THR A 201 1.39 1.84 16.82
CA THR A 201 0.32 0.90 16.50
C THR A 201 -1.00 1.46 16.98
N LEU A 202 -1.96 1.59 16.07
CA LEU A 202 -3.32 1.99 16.38
C LEU A 202 -4.22 0.77 16.30
N LEU A 203 -4.81 0.41 17.44
CA LEU A 203 -5.90 -0.55 17.52
C LEU A 203 -7.21 0.20 17.35
N GLN A 204 -8.11 -0.35 16.54
CA GLN A 204 -9.51 0.08 16.59
C GLN A 204 -10.07 -0.06 18.03
N PRO A 205 -11.03 0.79 18.46
CA PRO A 205 -11.65 0.66 19.77
C PRO A 205 -12.33 -0.70 19.91
N LEU A 206 -12.62 -1.09 21.15
CA LEU A 206 -13.41 -2.29 21.46
C LEU A 206 -14.86 -2.20 20.94
N ASP A 207 -15.27 -1.03 20.45
CA ASP A 207 -16.53 -0.77 19.76
C ASP A 207 -16.27 -0.50 18.26
N LYS A 208 -17.21 -0.89 17.39
CA LYS A 208 -17.14 -0.62 15.94
C LYS A 208 -16.95 0.87 15.68
N GLY A 209 -16.23 1.23 14.62
CA GLY A 209 -16.04 2.63 14.27
C GLY A 209 -14.66 2.96 13.74
N GLU A 210 -14.21 4.16 14.07
CA GLU A 210 -12.99 4.77 13.55
C GLU A 210 -12.08 5.20 14.70
N SER A 211 -10.79 4.96 14.55
CA SER A 211 -9.75 5.60 15.34
C SER A 211 -8.78 6.31 14.43
N THR A 212 -8.29 7.46 14.89
CA THR A 212 -7.23 8.21 14.23
C THR A 212 -6.21 8.62 15.29
N VAL A 213 -4.93 8.49 14.97
CA VAL A 213 -3.82 8.98 15.77
C VAL A 213 -2.97 9.93 14.92
N ASP A 214 -2.64 11.07 15.50
CA ASP A 214 -1.66 12.01 14.95
C ASP A 214 -0.24 11.43 15.13
N LEU A 215 0.50 11.39 14.03
CA LEU A 215 1.86 10.87 13.94
C LEU A 215 2.92 11.97 13.95
N GLY A 216 2.52 13.24 13.94
CA GLY A 216 3.37 14.42 13.95
C GLY A 216 3.46 15.13 12.60
N SER A 217 4.17 16.27 12.60
CA SER A 217 4.14 17.27 11.52
C SER A 217 5.33 17.25 10.55
N ASN A 218 5.03 17.80 9.36
CA ASN A 218 5.69 18.34 8.14
C ASN A 218 7.07 17.89 7.70
N TYR A 219 7.81 17.22 8.56
CA TYR A 219 9.12 16.68 8.25
C TYR A 219 9.11 15.19 8.41
N ALA A 220 7.96 14.52 8.33
CA ALA A 220 7.89 13.07 8.38
C ALA A 220 7.50 12.49 7.02
N ALA A 221 8.03 11.32 6.67
CA ALA A 221 7.35 10.35 5.82
C ALA A 221 6.96 9.18 6.73
N CYS A 222 5.68 8.84 6.76
CA CYS A 222 5.16 7.74 7.56
C CYS A 222 4.85 6.54 6.67
N PHE A 223 5.45 5.41 7.01
CA PHE A 223 5.34 4.18 6.24
C PHE A 223 4.43 3.20 6.96
N LEU A 224 3.49 2.60 6.22
CA LEU A 224 2.71 1.48 6.72
C LEU A 224 3.61 0.27 6.89
N ILE A 225 3.78 -0.18 8.13
CA ILE A 225 4.66 -1.30 8.49
C ILE A 225 3.88 -2.50 9.02
N GLY A 226 2.61 -2.37 9.36
CA GLY A 226 1.83 -3.49 9.85
C GLY A 226 0.34 -3.35 9.65
N ILE A 227 -0.32 -4.48 9.46
CA ILE A 227 -1.77 -4.63 9.49
C ILE A 227 -2.10 -5.88 10.28
N ALA A 228 -3.13 -5.82 11.11
CA ALA A 228 -3.73 -7.01 11.70
C ALA A 228 -5.25 -6.91 11.74
N GLY A 229 -5.90 -8.05 11.91
CA GLY A 229 -7.32 -8.13 12.22
C GLY A 229 -8.14 -8.84 11.16
N LYS A 230 -9.45 -8.60 11.20
CA LYS A 230 -10.45 -9.35 10.45
C LYS A 230 -11.05 -8.51 9.32
N PHE A 231 -10.62 -8.74 8.08
CA PHE A 231 -11.02 -7.99 6.88
C PHE A 231 -12.06 -8.76 6.06
N GLN A 232 -13.30 -8.85 6.52
CA GLN A 232 -14.38 -9.58 5.81
C GLN A 232 -15.55 -8.68 5.34
N GLY A 233 -15.67 -7.47 5.89
CA GLY A 233 -16.82 -6.61 5.66
C GLY A 233 -16.65 -5.70 4.44
N GLY A 234 -15.43 -5.54 3.93
CA GLY A 234 -15.11 -4.66 2.80
C GLY A 234 -14.97 -3.18 3.19
N LYS A 235 -15.30 -2.85 4.44
CA LYS A 235 -15.15 -1.51 5.03
C LYS A 235 -13.97 -1.44 5.99
N GLU A 236 -13.30 -2.55 6.25
CA GLU A 236 -12.06 -2.54 7.02
C GLU A 236 -11.00 -1.81 6.23
N ASN A 237 -10.42 -0.79 6.86
CA ASN A 237 -9.52 0.15 6.23
C ASN A 237 -8.43 0.55 7.22
N VAL A 238 -7.19 0.44 6.78
CA VAL A 238 -6.02 0.99 7.44
C VAL A 238 -5.42 2.03 6.51
N ASN A 239 -5.31 3.27 6.96
CA ASN A 239 -4.90 4.40 6.15
C ASN A 239 -3.85 5.25 6.88
N VAL A 240 -2.68 5.41 6.27
CA VAL A 240 -1.67 6.39 6.64
C VAL A 240 -1.76 7.54 5.65
N TYR A 241 -2.01 8.77 6.10
CA TYR A 241 -2.21 9.89 5.18
C TYR A 241 -1.61 11.18 5.70
N ASP A 242 -1.19 12.03 4.76
CA ASP A 242 -0.81 13.42 4.99
C ASP A 242 -2.06 14.31 4.86
N ASN A 243 -2.24 15.24 5.80
CA ASN A 243 -3.23 16.28 5.74
C ASN A 243 -2.57 17.62 6.08
N PHE A 244 -2.19 18.36 5.04
CA PHE A 244 -1.49 19.64 5.15
C PHE A 244 -0.14 19.53 5.88
N GLY A 245 0.59 18.43 5.65
CA GLY A 245 1.88 18.15 6.25
C GLY A 245 1.82 17.39 7.58
N GLU A 246 0.66 17.29 8.22
CA GLU A 246 0.47 16.43 9.39
C GLU A 246 0.14 15.01 8.97
N TRP A 247 0.81 14.03 9.58
CA TRP A 247 0.59 12.63 9.27
C TRP A 247 -0.35 11.98 10.26
N PHE A 248 -1.25 11.16 9.75
CA PHE A 248 -2.23 10.45 10.56
C PHE A 248 -2.22 8.97 10.21
N LEU A 249 -2.41 8.12 11.22
CA LEU A 249 -2.82 6.74 11.04
C LEU A 249 -4.28 6.64 11.44
N LYS A 250 -5.12 6.22 10.49
CA LYS A 250 -6.54 5.97 10.67
C LYS A 250 -6.84 4.50 10.46
N VAL A 251 -7.66 3.95 11.34
CA VAL A 251 -8.19 2.60 11.25
C VAL A 251 -9.70 2.69 11.37
N SER A 252 -10.45 2.13 10.42
CA SER A 252 -11.92 2.07 10.47
C SER A 252 -12.41 0.67 10.11
N SER A 253 -13.40 0.16 10.85
CA SER A 253 -13.92 -1.19 10.62
C SER A 253 -15.29 -1.41 11.26
N ASP A 254 -16.14 -2.22 10.60
CA ASP A 254 -17.42 -2.70 11.16
C ASP A 254 -17.25 -3.97 12.02
N GLN A 255 -16.00 -4.40 12.21
CA GLN A 255 -15.56 -5.57 12.98
C GLN A 255 -14.64 -5.15 14.12
N PHE A 256 -14.21 -6.11 14.94
CA PHE A 256 -13.25 -5.87 16.02
C PHE A 256 -11.86 -6.37 15.64
N GLY A 257 -10.83 -5.75 16.23
CA GLY A 257 -9.44 -6.21 16.13
C GLY A 257 -8.70 -5.79 14.87
N VAL A 258 -9.30 -4.94 14.01
CA VAL A 258 -8.56 -4.31 12.92
C VAL A 258 -7.58 -3.29 13.50
N SER A 259 -6.34 -3.35 13.03
CA SER A 259 -5.29 -2.44 13.47
C SER A 259 -4.28 -2.18 12.37
N GLY A 260 -3.61 -1.04 12.49
CA GLY A 260 -2.51 -0.64 11.64
C GLY A 260 -1.30 -0.26 12.48
N SER A 261 -0.11 -0.45 11.92
CA SER A 261 1.14 0.00 12.49
C SER A 261 1.90 0.84 11.48
N THR A 262 2.45 1.95 11.94
CA THR A 262 3.21 2.89 11.12
C THR A 262 4.53 3.23 11.80
N ARG A 263 5.50 3.66 10.99
CA ARG A 263 6.72 4.28 11.50
C ARG A 263 7.06 5.51 10.66
N CYS A 264 7.38 6.60 11.34
CA CYS A 264 7.63 7.88 10.71
C CYS A 264 9.09 8.29 10.82
N TYR A 265 9.57 8.88 9.74
CA TYR A 265 10.97 9.23 9.57
C TYR A 265 11.13 10.61 9.02
N ARG A 266 12.25 11.27 9.36
CA ARG A 266 12.46 12.62 8.91
C ARG A 266 12.56 12.70 7.37
N LYS A 267 11.72 13.54 6.77
CA LYS A 267 11.72 13.96 5.37
C LYS A 267 12.92 14.88 5.11
#